data_AF-A0A7S2G7X4-F1
#
_entry.id   AF-A0A7S2G7X4-F1
#
_cell.length_a   1.000
_cell.length_b   1.000
_cell.length_c   1.000
_cell.angle_alpha   90.00
_cell.angle_beta   90.00
_cell.angle_gamma   90.00
#
_symmetry.space_group_name_H-M   'P 1'
#
loop_
_entity.id
_entity.type
_entity.pdbx_description
1 polymer ?
#
loop_
_entity_poly.entity_id
_entity_poly.type
_entity_poly.pdbx_seq_one_letter_code
_entity_poly.pdbx_strand_id
1 'polypeptide(L)'
;WNEFGFLVNDVELEGSVLVLPRSYLLWSPKTFDDVTVDSLKLVALIEPSIEILLIGTGEVSRPPKPEMVEYFRQHGIVVEQMNTSSSLSTFNILNEEDRRVAAALLHPSADWDDDE
;
A
#
# COMPACT_ATOMS: atom_id res chain seq x y z
N TRP A 1 1.28 -5.28 -12.91
CA TRP A 1 -0.19 -5.32 -12.71
C TRP A 1 -0.83 -5.49 -14.08
N ASN A 2 -2.07 -5.95 -14.11
CA ASN A 2 -2.90 -5.99 -15.31
C ASN A 2 -4.14 -5.10 -15.09
N GLU A 3 -5.13 -5.21 -15.98
CA GLU A 3 -6.38 -4.45 -15.91
C GLU A 3 -7.13 -4.66 -14.59
N PHE A 4 -7.02 -5.84 -13.97
CA PHE A 4 -7.83 -6.22 -12.81
C PHE A 4 -7.06 -6.19 -11.50
N GLY A 5 -5.73 -6.22 -11.52
CA GLY A 5 -4.99 -6.59 -10.31
C GLY A 5 -3.47 -6.57 -10.39
N PHE A 6 -2.85 -7.06 -9.33
CA PHE A 6 -1.40 -7.19 -9.21
C PHE A 6 -0.97 -8.65 -9.38
N LEU A 7 0.23 -8.84 -9.92
CA LEU A 7 0.91 -10.13 -9.91
C LEU A 7 1.97 -10.09 -8.80
N VAL A 8 1.82 -10.94 -7.80
CA VAL A 8 2.74 -11.02 -6.66
C VAL A 8 3.22 -12.46 -6.53
N ASN A 9 4.51 -12.70 -6.76
CA ASN A 9 5.12 -14.05 -6.73
C ASN A 9 4.31 -15.08 -7.55
N ASP A 10 4.04 -14.77 -8.82
CA ASP A 10 3.26 -15.59 -9.76
C ASP A 10 1.79 -15.83 -9.39
N VAL A 11 1.26 -15.12 -8.39
CA VAL A 11 -0.16 -15.14 -8.00
C VAL A 11 -0.84 -13.86 -8.44
N GLU A 12 -1.92 -14.01 -9.21
CA GLU A 12 -2.78 -12.89 -9.61
C GLU A 12 -3.77 -12.54 -8.49
N LEU A 13 -3.80 -11.26 -8.13
CA LEU A 13 -4.66 -10.70 -7.09
C LEU A 13 -5.50 -9.59 -7.70
N GLU A 14 -6.80 -9.82 -7.84
CA GLU A 14 -7.75 -8.83 -8.37
C GLU A 14 -8.08 -7.76 -7.31
N GLY A 15 -7.87 -6.50 -7.66
CA GLY A 15 -8.09 -5.33 -6.80
C GLY A 15 -6.82 -4.82 -6.11
N SER A 16 -7.03 -4.04 -5.05
CA SER A 16 -5.97 -3.45 -4.23
C SER A 16 -5.29 -4.50 -3.35
N VAL A 17 -4.01 -4.32 -3.06
CA VAL A 17 -3.22 -5.30 -2.31
C VAL A 17 -2.44 -4.63 -1.18
N LEU A 18 -2.28 -5.37 -0.09
CA LEU A 18 -1.34 -5.05 0.98
C LEU A 18 -0.22 -6.09 0.97
N VAL A 19 0.98 -5.63 0.70
CA VAL A 19 2.21 -6.42 0.67
C VAL A 19 2.99 -6.16 1.96
N LEU A 20 3.29 -7.23 2.67
CA LEU A 20 4.07 -7.27 3.90
C LEU A 20 5.38 -8.04 3.63
N PRO A 21 6.40 -7.94 4.49
CA PRO A 21 7.71 -8.58 4.26
C PRO A 21 7.67 -10.09 3.98
N ARG A 22 6.65 -10.80 4.47
CA ARG A 22 6.53 -12.27 4.35
C ARG A 22 5.19 -12.76 3.81
N SER A 23 4.31 -11.85 3.42
CA SER A 23 2.94 -12.21 3.03
C SER A 23 2.31 -11.09 2.21
N TYR A 24 1.29 -11.41 1.45
CA TYR A 24 0.45 -10.44 0.76
C TYR A 24 -1.01 -10.83 0.94
N LEU A 25 -1.90 -9.84 0.91
CA LEU A 25 -3.34 -10.05 0.98
C LEU A 25 -4.07 -9.07 0.07
N LEU A 26 -5.27 -9.46 -0.35
CA LEU A 26 -6.25 -8.51 -0.88
C LEU A 26 -6.59 -7.49 0.20
N TRP A 27 -6.68 -6.24 -0.22
CA TRP A 27 -6.92 -5.11 0.66
C TRP A 27 -8.18 -4.39 0.19
N SER A 28 -9.14 -4.24 1.09
CA SER A 28 -10.51 -3.81 0.75
C SER A 28 -10.66 -2.43 0.10
N PRO A 29 -9.83 -1.40 0.41
CA PRO A 29 -9.94 -0.08 -0.19
C PRO A 29 -9.99 -0.10 -1.72
N LYS A 30 -11.06 0.50 -2.25
CA LYS A 30 -11.25 0.65 -3.68
C LYS A 30 -10.81 2.02 -4.15
N THR A 31 -11.04 3.07 -3.37
CA THR A 31 -10.67 4.46 -3.70
C THR A 31 -9.62 5.01 -2.73
N PHE A 32 -9.03 6.17 -3.04
CA PHE A 32 -8.13 6.84 -2.09
C PHE A 32 -8.85 7.27 -0.79
N ASP A 33 -10.14 7.55 -0.83
CA ASP A 33 -10.89 7.94 0.36
C ASP A 33 -11.05 6.77 1.35
N ASP A 34 -11.11 5.54 0.86
CA ASP A 34 -11.14 4.32 1.67
C ASP A 34 -9.81 4.01 2.39
N VAL A 35 -8.72 4.67 1.99
CA VAL A 35 -7.41 4.53 2.64
C VAL A 35 -7.41 5.32 3.94
N THR A 36 -7.56 4.61 5.05
CA THR A 36 -7.73 5.15 6.39
C THR A 36 -6.79 4.44 7.37
N VAL A 37 -6.67 4.99 8.57
CA VAL A 37 -5.90 4.34 9.64
C VAL A 37 -6.46 2.95 9.92
N ASP A 38 -7.78 2.81 9.96
CA ASP A 38 -8.43 1.53 10.23
C ASP A 38 -8.16 0.48 9.14
N SER A 39 -8.08 0.89 7.87
CA SER A 39 -7.77 -0.06 6.79
C SER A 39 -6.31 -0.50 6.77
N LEU A 40 -5.41 0.17 7.51
CA LEU A 40 -3.97 -0.13 7.51
C LEU A 40 -3.37 -0.40 8.90
N LYS A 41 -4.11 -0.23 10.00
CA LYS A 41 -3.59 -0.37 11.38
C LYS A 41 -2.91 -1.72 11.66
N LEU A 42 -3.28 -2.76 10.91
CA LEU A 42 -2.65 -4.08 11.02
C LEU A 42 -1.13 -4.03 10.73
N VAL A 43 -0.67 -3.11 9.87
CA VAL A 43 0.75 -2.93 9.53
C VAL A 43 1.57 -2.57 10.78
N ALA A 44 0.98 -1.78 11.69
CA ALA A 44 1.62 -1.39 12.94
C ALA A 44 1.74 -2.54 13.96
N LEU A 45 1.08 -3.68 13.70
CA LEU A 45 1.08 -4.86 14.58
C LEU A 45 1.99 -5.99 14.05
N ILE A 46 2.62 -5.80 12.88
CA ILE A 46 3.47 -6.83 12.27
C ILE A 46 4.82 -6.89 12.96
N GLU A 47 5.29 -8.12 13.21
CA GLU A 47 6.62 -8.40 13.74
C GLU A 47 7.45 -9.24 12.75
N PRO A 48 8.74 -8.89 12.51
CA PRO A 48 9.47 -7.74 13.04
C PRO A 48 8.85 -6.39 12.62
N SER A 49 8.93 -5.39 13.49
CA SER A 49 8.34 -4.06 13.25
C SER A 49 8.68 -3.49 11.87
N ILE A 50 7.67 -3.07 11.13
CA ILE A 50 7.83 -2.32 9.87
C ILE A 50 8.50 -0.97 10.18
N GLU A 51 9.36 -0.50 9.27
CA GLU A 51 10.00 0.82 9.35
C GLU A 51 9.42 1.79 8.32
N ILE A 52 9.03 1.28 7.15
CA ILE A 52 8.57 2.09 6.02
C ILE A 52 7.27 1.49 5.49
N LEU A 53 6.22 2.30 5.41
CA LEU A 53 4.97 1.99 4.73
C LEU A 53 4.83 2.86 3.49
N LEU A 54 4.89 2.24 2.32
CA LEU A 54 4.58 2.89 1.05
C LEU A 54 3.08 2.79 0.78
N ILE A 55 2.43 3.89 0.45
CA ILE A 55 1.02 3.92 0.05
C ILE A 55 0.96 4.33 -1.42
N GLY A 56 0.61 3.37 -2.26
CA GLY A 56 0.27 3.56 -3.67
C GLY A 56 -1.15 4.08 -3.79
N THR A 57 -1.27 5.30 -4.30
CA THR A 57 -2.53 6.08 -4.31
C THR A 57 -3.34 5.93 -5.60
N GLY A 58 -3.05 4.90 -6.40
CA GLY A 58 -3.65 4.67 -7.71
C GLY A 58 -2.80 5.27 -8.83
N GLU A 59 -3.44 5.78 -9.88
CA GLU A 59 -2.75 6.35 -11.05
C GLU A 59 -2.03 7.67 -10.73
N VAL A 60 -2.62 8.50 -9.88
CA VAL A 60 -2.12 9.84 -9.55
C VAL A 60 -1.62 9.90 -8.12
N SER A 61 -0.49 10.57 -7.91
CA SER A 61 0.04 10.80 -6.56
C SER A 61 -0.88 11.73 -5.77
N ARG A 62 -1.27 11.32 -4.56
CA ARG A 62 -2.07 12.11 -3.63
C ARG A 62 -1.21 12.56 -2.42
N PRO A 63 -1.48 13.74 -1.84
CA PRO A 63 -0.75 14.21 -0.68
C PRO A 63 -1.00 13.30 0.54
N PRO A 64 0.00 13.14 1.43
CA PRO A 64 -0.17 12.35 2.64
C PRO A 64 -1.32 12.83 3.52
N LYS A 65 -2.21 11.92 3.89
CA LYS A 65 -3.25 12.15 4.91
C LYS A 65 -2.57 12.37 6.28
N PRO A 66 -2.72 13.54 6.94
CA PRO A 66 -2.01 13.85 8.17
C PRO A 66 -2.24 12.84 9.30
N GLU A 67 -3.46 12.33 9.43
CA GLU A 67 -3.84 11.32 10.41
C GLU A 67 -3.12 9.99 10.21
N MET A 68 -2.82 9.61 8.96
CA MET A 68 -2.04 8.42 8.64
C MET A 68 -0.60 8.59 9.08
N VAL A 69 0.01 9.72 8.71
CA VAL A 69 1.39 10.03 9.07
C VAL A 69 1.54 10.05 10.60
N GLU A 70 0.61 10.68 11.31
CA GLU A 70 0.66 10.76 12.77
C GLU A 70 0.53 9.39 13.43
N TYR A 71 -0.46 8.59 13.02
CA TYR A 71 -0.69 7.25 13.59
C TYR A 71 0.52 6.34 13.42
N PHE A 72 1.08 6.26 12.20
CA PHE A 72 2.21 5.37 11.93
C PHE A 72 3.51 5.88 12.53
N ARG A 73 3.72 7.20 12.61
CA ARG A 73 4.87 7.80 13.30
C ARG A 73 4.93 7.40 14.77
N GLN A 74 3.79 7.31 15.46
CA GLN A 74 3.71 6.84 16.86
C GLN A 74 4.17 5.39 17.03
N HIS A 75 4.15 4.59 15.95
CA HIS A 75 4.64 3.22 15.91
C HIS A 75 6.05 3.09 15.31
N GLY A 76 6.74 4.22 15.09
CA GLY A 76 8.08 4.24 14.48
C GLY A 76 8.10 3.94 12.98
N ILE A 77 6.95 4.02 12.30
CA ILE A 77 6.81 3.75 10.86
C ILE A 77 6.77 5.08 10.11
N VAL A 78 7.65 5.20 9.11
CA VAL A 78 7.63 6.30 8.13
C VAL A 78 6.62 5.98 7.03
N VAL A 79 5.74 6.92 6.72
CA VAL A 79 4.75 6.79 5.64
C VAL A 79 5.17 7.63 4.45
N GLU A 80 5.23 7.01 3.28
CA GLU A 80 5.40 7.71 2.00
C GLU A 80 4.20 7.44 1.10
N GLN A 81 3.61 8.49 0.54
CA GLN A 81 2.51 8.38 -0.43
C GLN A 81 3.00 8.80 -1.80
N MET A 82 2.72 7.98 -2.80
CA MET A 82 3.03 8.23 -4.20
C MET A 82 2.05 7.47 -5.10
N ASN A 83 2.15 7.60 -6.42
CA ASN A 83 1.34 6.76 -7.30
C ASN A 83 1.75 5.28 -7.16
N THR A 84 0.85 4.37 -7.50
CA THR A 84 1.04 2.92 -7.32
C THR A 84 2.24 2.37 -8.08
N SER A 85 2.53 2.90 -9.27
CA SER A 85 3.70 2.49 -10.08
C SER A 85 5.02 2.79 -9.37
N SER A 86 5.15 4.01 -8.85
CA SER A 86 6.31 4.44 -8.06
C SER A 86 6.41 3.65 -6.76
N SER A 87 5.29 3.43 -6.05
CA SER A 87 5.28 2.64 -4.81
C SER A 87 5.76 1.21 -5.03
N LEU A 88 5.32 0.56 -6.10
CA LEU A 88 5.78 -0.78 -6.48
C LEU A 88 7.29 -0.82 -6.73
N SER A 89 7.79 0.15 -7.48
CA SER A 89 9.22 0.21 -7.83
C SER A 89 10.08 0.42 -6.58
N THR A 90 9.68 1.37 -5.73
CA THR A 90 10.35 1.64 -4.44
C THR A 90 10.26 0.46 -3.49
N PHE A 91 9.10 -0.22 -3.43
CA PHE A 91 8.92 -1.41 -2.60
C PHE A 91 9.91 -2.50 -2.99
N ASN A 92 10.01 -2.82 -4.28
CA ASN A 92 10.90 -3.88 -4.75
C ASN A 92 12.37 -3.59 -4.38
N ILE A 93 12.82 -2.35 -4.58
CA ILE A 93 14.19 -1.93 -4.22
C ILE A 93 14.43 -2.08 -2.71
N LEU A 94 13.55 -1.51 -1.88
CA LEU A 94 13.71 -1.56 -0.42
C LEU A 94 13.63 -3.00 0.11
N ASN A 95 12.77 -3.83 -0.47
CA ASN A 95 12.62 -5.23 -0.11
C ASN A 95 13.87 -6.04 -0.52
N GLU A 96 14.46 -5.77 -1.69
CA GLU A 96 15.74 -6.37 -2.12
C GLU A 96 16.91 -5.97 -1.21
N GLU A 97 16.86 -4.77 -0.62
CA GLU A 97 17.82 -4.27 0.37
C GLU A 97 17.60 -4.82 1.79
N ASP A 98 16.68 -5.79 1.98
CA ASP A 98 16.31 -6.36 3.28
C ASP A 98 15.82 -5.30 4.29
N ARG A 99 15.24 -4.21 3.80
CA ARG A 99 14.58 -3.20 4.65
C ARG A 99 13.24 -3.75 5.13
N ARG A 100 12.83 -3.32 6.33
CA ARG A 100 11.52 -3.66 6.91
C ARG A 100 10.42 -2.80 6.29
N VAL A 101 10.11 -3.05 5.02
CA VAL A 101 9.16 -2.28 4.21
C VAL A 101 7.83 -3.03 4.02
N ALA A 102 6.73 -2.29 4.02
CA ALA A 102 5.42 -2.74 3.59
C ALA A 102 4.88 -1.80 2.49
N ALA A 103 3.97 -2.30 1.65
CA ALA A 103 3.31 -1.51 0.63
C ALA A 103 1.81 -1.77 0.58
N ALA A 104 1.02 -0.70 0.73
CA ALA A 104 -0.42 -0.70 0.48
C ALA A 104 -0.67 -0.09 -0.90
N LEU A 105 -1.13 -0.89 -1.86
CA LEU A 105 -1.21 -0.50 -3.26
C LEU A 105 -2.67 -0.49 -3.70
N LEU A 106 -3.21 0.70 -3.89
CA LEU A 106 -4.47 0.84 -4.61
C LEU A 106 -4.27 0.43 -6.06
N HIS A 107 -5.23 -0.32 -6.59
CA HIS A 107 -5.25 -0.60 -8.02
C HIS A 107 -5.34 0.72 -8.82
N PRO A 108 -4.65 0.89 -9.97
CA PRO A 108 -4.70 2.15 -10.71
C PRO A 108 -6.11 2.58 -11.16
N SER A 109 -7.06 1.65 -11.30
CA SER A 109 -8.48 1.95 -11.57
C SER A 109 -9.31 2.22 -10.31
N ALA A 110 -8.66 2.38 -9.15
CA ALA A 110 -9.29 2.68 -7.87
C ALA A 110 -10.15 3.96 -7.85
N ASP A 111 -9.83 4.92 -8.71
CA ASP A 111 -10.55 6.19 -8.82
C ASP A 111 -11.65 6.15 -9.92
N TRP A 112 -12.03 4.96 -10.38
CA TRP A 112 -13.12 4.81 -11.34
C TRP A 112 -14.44 4.84 -10.56
N ASP A 113 -15.22 5.91 -10.77
CA ASP A 113 -16.64 5.90 -10.44
C ASP A 113 -17.24 4.62 -11.07
N ASP A 114 -17.68 3.69 -10.22
CA ASP A 114 -18.67 2.66 -10.62
C ASP A 114 -19.99 3.42 -10.87
N ASP A 115 -20.06 4.19 -11.96
CA ASP A 115 -21.32 4.58 -12.60
C ASP A 115 -21.78 3.36 -13.44
N GLU A 116 -22.31 2.35 -12.76
CA GLU A 116 -23.29 1.39 -13.33
C GLU A 116 -24.49 1.21 -12.38
#